data_AF-A0A1V6Q2M2-F1
#
_entry.id   AF-A0A1V6Q2M2-F1
#
_cell.length_a   1.000
_cell.length_b   1.000
_cell.length_c   1.000
_cell.angle_alpha   90.00
_cell.angle_beta   90.00
_cell.angle_gamma   90.00
#
_symmetry.space_group_name_H-M   'P 1'
#
loop_
_entity.id
_entity.type
_entity.pdbx_description
1 polymer ?
#
loop_
_entity_poly.entity_id
_entity_poly.type
_entity_poly.pdbx_seq_one_letter_code
_entity_poly.pdbx_strand_id
1 'polypeptide(L)'
;MARSALALKDSAYNPVNIAILDTGVRDNFGGLVKCFKDFVYPNNSKYQDNTGHGTNAVRLVTKVYDKAQVYVGRVFDGPQATHETPALMAEAIRHAVNTWKAKIIIMSSGFHSEHDELEQVVEEARYARTLIFAAASNHGNIERIAFPARLYVDLKLFCMFSTSPNVRAHPEFNPTVNPRATHNFAILGEEIQLPPNMEQRLSGTSFATMIGGALAARILDFSRQKDIRERIRKIDRLQEVGAE
;
A
#
# COMPACT_ATOMS: atom_id res chain seq x y z
N MET A 1 -4.66 -13.93 35.55
CA MET A 1 -4.91 -12.61 34.93
C MET A 1 -4.54 -12.56 33.45
N ALA A 2 -3.31 -12.89 33.02
CA ALA A 2 -2.93 -12.84 31.58
C ALA A 2 -3.70 -13.84 30.68
N ARG A 3 -3.94 -15.08 31.15
CA ARG A 3 -4.67 -16.11 30.39
C ARG A 3 -6.13 -15.76 30.07
N SER A 4 -6.82 -15.01 30.94
CA SER A 4 -8.23 -14.63 30.72
C SER A 4 -8.38 -13.45 29.75
N ALA A 5 -7.41 -12.53 29.70
CA ALA A 5 -7.37 -11.46 28.71
C ALA A 5 -7.05 -11.99 27.30
N LEU A 6 -6.20 -13.02 27.18
CA LEU A 6 -5.94 -13.69 25.90
C LEU A 6 -7.14 -14.48 25.38
N ALA A 7 -7.90 -15.14 26.27
CA ALA A 7 -9.08 -15.90 25.89
C ALA A 7 -10.22 -15.02 25.33
N LEU A 8 -10.38 -13.78 25.83
CA LEU A 8 -11.33 -12.80 25.29
C LEU A 8 -10.90 -12.29 23.90
N LYS A 9 -9.59 -12.14 23.66
CA LYS A 9 -9.00 -11.75 22.37
C LYS A 9 -9.15 -12.83 21.28
N ASP A 10 -9.39 -14.08 21.67
CA ASP A 10 -9.54 -15.21 20.75
C ASP A 10 -10.95 -15.30 20.11
N SER A 11 -11.92 -14.48 20.55
CA SER A 11 -13.31 -14.54 20.07
C SER A 11 -13.57 -13.75 18.77
N ALA A 12 -12.64 -12.91 18.32
CA ALA A 12 -12.78 -12.16 17.07
C ALA A 12 -11.43 -12.05 16.35
N TYR A 13 -11.03 -13.11 15.64
CA TYR A 13 -9.97 -13.00 14.63
C TYR A 13 -10.40 -11.97 13.58
N ASN A 14 -9.66 -10.87 13.49
CA ASN A 14 -9.90 -9.80 12.53
C ASN A 14 -8.77 -9.77 11.50
N PRO A 15 -9.06 -10.08 10.22
CA PRO A 15 -8.08 -9.94 9.15
C PRO A 15 -7.52 -8.52 9.08
N VAL A 16 -6.29 -8.37 8.57
CA VAL A 16 -5.64 -7.05 8.45
C VAL A 16 -6.46 -6.09 7.57
N ASN A 17 -6.63 -4.86 8.06
CA ASN A 17 -7.19 -3.74 7.31
C ASN A 17 -6.10 -3.14 6.39
N ILE A 18 -6.37 -3.09 5.09
CA ILE A 18 -5.50 -2.51 4.07
C ILE A 18 -6.23 -1.34 3.42
N ALA A 19 -5.60 -0.17 3.38
CA ALA A 19 -6.08 0.96 2.61
C ALA A 19 -5.32 1.09 1.29
N ILE A 20 -6.03 1.27 0.19
CA ILE A 20 -5.49 1.56 -1.14
C ILE A 20 -5.88 3.00 -1.48
N LEU A 21 -4.89 3.86 -1.68
CA LEU A 21 -5.08 5.28 -2.01
C LEU A 21 -4.68 5.49 -3.47
N ASP A 22 -5.67 5.55 -4.37
CA ASP A 22 -5.44 5.47 -5.82
C ASP A 22 -6.61 6.12 -6.62
N THR A 23 -6.88 5.67 -7.84
CA THR A 23 -7.93 6.19 -8.75
C THR A 23 -9.33 5.69 -8.45
N GLY A 24 -9.48 4.82 -7.44
CA GLY A 24 -10.75 4.28 -6.97
C GLY A 24 -10.95 2.81 -7.31
N VAL A 25 -12.21 2.40 -7.50
CA VAL A 25 -12.57 1.02 -7.88
C VAL A 25 -13.85 1.04 -8.72
N ARG A 26 -13.93 0.21 -9.76
CA ARG A 26 -15.16 0.05 -10.55
C ARG A 26 -16.22 -0.74 -9.79
N ASP A 27 -17.48 -0.42 -10.02
CA ASP A 27 -18.65 -0.99 -9.32
C ASP A 27 -18.69 -2.52 -9.31
N ASN A 28 -18.36 -3.16 -10.44
CA ASN A 28 -18.33 -4.62 -10.56
C ASN A 28 -17.27 -5.31 -9.66
N PHE A 29 -16.31 -4.55 -9.12
CA PHE A 29 -15.35 -5.03 -8.11
C PHE A 29 -15.63 -4.47 -6.71
N GLY A 30 -16.70 -3.70 -6.52
CA GLY A 30 -17.09 -3.12 -5.23
C GLY A 30 -17.36 -4.17 -4.15
N GLY A 31 -17.77 -5.39 -4.52
CA GLY A 31 -17.94 -6.52 -3.59
C GLY A 31 -16.64 -6.99 -2.91
N LEU A 32 -15.48 -6.59 -3.42
CA LEU A 32 -14.16 -6.85 -2.81
C LEU A 32 -13.73 -5.77 -1.82
N VAL A 33 -14.50 -4.68 -1.72
CA VAL A 33 -14.16 -3.48 -0.95
C VAL A 33 -15.09 -3.36 0.25
N LYS A 34 -14.49 -3.28 1.44
CA LYS A 34 -15.22 -3.11 2.69
C LYS A 34 -15.83 -1.72 2.83
N CYS A 35 -15.11 -0.70 2.38
CA CYS A 35 -15.57 0.68 2.39
C CYS A 35 -14.80 1.49 1.35
N PHE A 36 -15.52 2.37 0.66
CA PHE A 36 -14.98 3.31 -0.31
C PHE A 36 -15.28 4.73 0.12
N LYS A 37 -14.30 5.62 -0.03
CA LYS A 37 -14.47 7.06 0.13
C LYS A 37 -13.83 7.77 -1.05
N ASP A 38 -14.59 8.69 -1.66
CA ASP A 38 -14.09 9.58 -2.69
C ASP A 38 -13.61 10.89 -2.05
N PHE A 39 -12.32 11.17 -2.15
CA PHE A 39 -11.73 12.43 -1.67
C PHE A 39 -11.72 13.49 -2.76
N VAL A 40 -11.77 13.09 -4.04
CA VAL A 40 -11.89 14.03 -5.18
C VAL A 40 -13.27 14.67 -5.17
N TYR A 41 -14.31 13.87 -4.92
CA TYR A 41 -15.68 14.34 -4.84
C TYR A 41 -16.34 13.86 -3.53
N PRO A 42 -16.23 14.62 -2.42
CA PRO A 42 -16.64 14.17 -1.08
C PRO A 42 -18.09 13.71 -0.93
N ASN A 43 -18.99 14.22 -1.78
CA ASN A 43 -20.40 13.86 -1.78
C ASN A 43 -20.71 12.63 -2.68
N ASN A 44 -19.72 12.07 -3.36
CA ASN A 44 -19.88 10.89 -4.19
C ASN A 44 -19.60 9.61 -3.40
N SER A 45 -20.61 8.77 -3.28
CA SER A 45 -20.51 7.45 -2.66
C SER A 45 -20.44 6.30 -3.67
N LYS A 46 -20.52 6.59 -4.97
CA LYS A 46 -20.50 5.56 -6.02
C LYS A 46 -19.08 5.12 -6.30
N TYR A 47 -18.89 3.80 -6.39
CA TYR A 47 -17.66 3.21 -6.89
C TYR A 47 -17.36 3.75 -8.30
N GLN A 48 -16.17 4.33 -8.46
CA GLN A 48 -15.68 4.79 -9.74
C GLN A 48 -14.17 4.65 -9.85
N ASP A 49 -13.71 4.33 -11.06
CA ASP A 49 -12.31 4.32 -11.46
C ASP A 49 -12.20 4.41 -12.98
N ASN A 50 -11.76 5.58 -13.44
CA ASN A 50 -11.68 5.94 -14.85
C ASN A 50 -10.39 5.42 -15.52
N THR A 51 -9.41 4.95 -14.75
CA THR A 51 -8.12 4.48 -15.27
C THR A 51 -8.02 2.96 -15.25
N GLY A 52 -8.69 2.31 -14.30
CA GLY A 52 -8.54 0.88 -14.02
C GLY A 52 -7.36 0.55 -13.10
N HIS A 53 -6.53 1.53 -12.73
CA HIS A 53 -5.33 1.32 -11.93
C HIS A 53 -5.68 0.92 -10.49
N GLY A 54 -6.53 1.71 -9.80
CA GLY A 54 -7.04 1.37 -8.47
C GLY A 54 -7.87 0.09 -8.46
N THR A 55 -8.64 -0.17 -9.50
CA THR A 55 -9.36 -1.46 -9.67
C THR A 55 -8.39 -2.64 -9.74
N ASN A 56 -7.30 -2.52 -10.50
CA ASN A 56 -6.26 -3.54 -10.55
C ASN A 56 -5.54 -3.70 -9.20
N ALA A 57 -5.38 -2.62 -8.43
CA ALA A 57 -4.86 -2.68 -7.08
C ALA A 57 -5.72 -3.55 -6.16
N VAL A 58 -7.04 -3.31 -6.14
CA VAL A 58 -7.99 -4.13 -5.35
C VAL A 58 -7.91 -5.60 -5.76
N ARG A 59 -7.91 -5.88 -7.06
CA ARG A 59 -7.83 -7.25 -7.61
C ARG A 59 -6.53 -7.95 -7.23
N LEU A 60 -5.40 -7.24 -7.31
CA LEU A 60 -4.09 -7.81 -7.02
C LEU A 60 -3.89 -8.05 -5.53
N VAL A 61 -4.28 -7.08 -4.68
CA VAL A 61 -4.22 -7.20 -3.22
C VAL A 61 -5.04 -8.39 -2.73
N THR A 62 -6.28 -8.53 -3.22
CA THR A 62 -7.17 -9.65 -2.85
C THR A 62 -6.70 -11.00 -3.40
N LYS A 63 -5.98 -11.02 -4.53
CA LYS A 63 -5.34 -12.25 -5.05
C LYS A 63 -4.18 -12.70 -4.15
N VAL A 64 -3.39 -11.77 -3.61
CA VAL A 64 -2.25 -12.08 -2.72
C VAL A 64 -2.72 -12.43 -1.31
N TYR A 65 -3.76 -11.74 -0.83
CA TYR A 65 -4.36 -11.95 0.48
C TYR A 65 -5.89 -11.83 0.41
N ASP A 66 -6.55 -12.98 0.26
CA ASP A 66 -8.00 -13.13 0.04
C ASP A 66 -8.87 -12.73 1.24
N LYS A 67 -8.32 -12.80 2.47
CA LYS A 67 -9.03 -12.39 3.69
C LYS A 67 -8.89 -10.91 4.02
N ALA A 68 -8.10 -10.14 3.27
CA ALA A 68 -7.85 -8.72 3.52
C ALA A 68 -9.15 -7.93 3.67
N GLN A 69 -9.21 -7.05 4.67
CA GLN A 69 -10.28 -6.06 4.75
C GLN A 69 -9.83 -4.83 3.96
N VAL A 70 -10.24 -4.74 2.70
CA VAL A 70 -9.77 -3.70 1.76
C VAL A 70 -10.63 -2.45 1.86
N TYR A 71 -9.98 -1.31 2.05
CA TYR A 71 -10.57 0.03 2.04
C TYR A 71 -10.00 0.80 0.86
N VAL A 72 -10.82 1.56 0.15
CA VAL A 72 -10.38 2.31 -1.04
C VAL A 72 -10.64 3.80 -0.83
N GLY A 73 -9.57 4.60 -0.90
CA GLY A 73 -9.62 6.05 -0.95
C GLY A 73 -9.31 6.52 -2.36
N ARG A 74 -10.29 7.11 -3.04
CA ARG A 74 -10.06 7.72 -4.35
C ARG A 74 -9.48 9.12 -4.19
N VAL A 75 -8.25 9.32 -4.61
CA VAL A 75 -7.52 10.60 -4.52
C VAL A 75 -7.07 11.11 -5.90
N PHE A 76 -7.19 10.29 -6.94
CA PHE A 76 -6.98 10.67 -8.33
C PHE A 76 -8.28 10.59 -9.13
N ASP A 77 -8.58 11.65 -9.90
CA ASP A 77 -9.73 11.64 -10.82
C ASP A 77 -9.43 10.86 -12.11
N GLY A 78 -8.18 10.96 -12.57
CA GLY A 78 -7.66 10.37 -13.80
C GLY A 78 -6.20 9.89 -13.63
N PRO A 79 -5.48 9.67 -14.73
CA PRO A 79 -4.15 9.05 -14.69
C PRO A 79 -3.03 9.98 -14.18
N GLN A 80 -3.30 11.28 -14.04
CA GLN A 80 -2.30 12.28 -13.65
C GLN A 80 -2.71 12.98 -12.35
N ALA A 81 -1.72 13.33 -11.55
CA ALA A 81 -1.92 14.17 -10.37
C ALA A 81 -2.32 15.60 -10.78
N THR A 82 -3.21 16.21 -10.01
CA THR A 82 -3.43 17.66 -10.02
C THR A 82 -2.66 18.30 -8.88
N HIS A 83 -2.70 19.64 -8.79
CA HIS A 83 -2.09 20.38 -7.68
C HIS A 83 -2.76 20.06 -6.32
N GLU A 84 -4.00 19.57 -6.32
CA GLU A 84 -4.76 19.21 -5.11
C GLU A 84 -4.47 17.77 -4.65
N THR A 85 -4.04 16.88 -5.56
CA THR A 85 -3.84 15.46 -5.26
C THR A 85 -2.94 15.18 -4.05
N PRO A 86 -1.82 15.90 -3.81
CA PRO A 86 -1.02 15.71 -2.59
C PRO A 86 -1.81 15.95 -1.30
N ALA A 87 -2.64 17.01 -1.25
CA ALA A 87 -3.46 17.33 -0.09
C ALA A 87 -4.57 16.29 0.12
N LEU A 88 -5.22 15.85 -0.98
CA LEU A 88 -6.21 14.76 -0.94
C LEU A 88 -5.58 13.45 -0.43
N MET A 89 -4.36 13.15 -0.87
CA MET A 89 -3.61 11.99 -0.39
C MET A 89 -3.29 12.10 1.10
N ALA A 90 -2.92 13.28 1.58
CA ALA A 90 -2.66 13.50 3.00
C ALA A 90 -3.93 13.33 3.86
N GLU A 91 -5.08 13.87 3.43
CA GLU A 91 -6.37 13.64 4.08
C GLU A 91 -6.72 12.14 4.12
N ALA A 92 -6.49 11.44 3.00
CA ALA A 92 -6.81 10.04 2.88
C ALA A 92 -5.94 9.14 3.76
N ILE A 93 -4.65 9.47 3.95
CA ILE A 93 -3.78 8.81 4.94
C ILE A 93 -4.34 8.99 6.35
N ARG A 94 -4.69 10.22 6.74
CA ARG A 94 -5.30 10.49 8.06
C ARG A 94 -6.59 9.69 8.25
N HIS A 95 -7.44 9.63 7.22
CA HIS A 95 -8.68 8.86 7.27
C HIS A 95 -8.43 7.34 7.39
N ALA A 96 -7.46 6.81 6.65
CA ALA A 96 -7.08 5.40 6.71
C ALA A 96 -6.58 5.00 8.11
N VAL A 97 -5.76 5.84 8.73
CA VAL A 97 -5.25 5.62 10.10
C VAL A 97 -6.36 5.79 11.14
N ASN A 98 -7.08 6.90 11.10
CA ASN A 98 -7.98 7.30 12.19
C ASN A 98 -9.36 6.66 12.12
N THR A 99 -9.89 6.43 10.92
CA THR A 99 -11.25 5.91 10.71
C THR A 99 -11.22 4.44 10.35
N TRP A 100 -10.47 4.06 9.32
CA TRP A 100 -10.40 2.66 8.87
C TRP A 100 -9.51 1.78 9.74
N LYS A 101 -8.70 2.38 10.61
CA LYS A 101 -7.71 1.68 11.45
C LYS A 101 -6.83 0.75 10.61
N ALA A 102 -6.45 1.22 9.42
CA ALA A 102 -5.60 0.48 8.50
C ALA A 102 -4.28 0.14 9.19
N LYS A 103 -3.74 -1.06 8.92
CA LYS A 103 -2.38 -1.43 9.33
C LYS A 103 -1.40 -1.36 8.18
N ILE A 104 -1.90 -1.43 6.96
CA ILE A 104 -1.16 -1.25 5.72
C ILE A 104 -1.85 -0.15 4.91
N ILE A 105 -1.08 0.81 4.39
CA ILE A 105 -1.51 1.77 3.39
C ILE A 105 -0.66 1.55 2.14
N ILE A 106 -1.31 1.43 0.99
CA ILE A 106 -0.68 1.24 -0.32
C ILE A 106 -0.90 2.52 -1.13
N MET A 107 0.22 3.14 -1.53
CA MET A 107 0.26 4.31 -2.40
C MET A 107 1.05 3.96 -3.65
N SER A 108 0.35 3.54 -4.69
CA SER A 108 0.92 3.05 -5.93
C SER A 108 1.24 4.17 -6.94
N SER A 109 1.42 5.39 -6.44
CA SER A 109 1.69 6.61 -7.20
C SER A 109 2.56 7.56 -6.37
N GLY A 110 3.17 8.56 -7.01
CA GLY A 110 3.93 9.58 -6.32
C GLY A 110 4.06 10.88 -7.12
N PHE A 111 4.75 11.84 -6.53
CA PHE A 111 4.91 13.20 -7.00
C PHE A 111 6.40 13.51 -7.23
N HIS A 112 6.67 14.44 -8.13
CA HIS A 112 8.04 14.92 -8.34
C HIS A 112 8.52 15.76 -7.15
N SER A 113 7.69 16.70 -6.71
CA SER A 113 7.98 17.64 -5.63
C SER A 113 7.74 17.02 -4.25
N GLU A 114 8.41 17.59 -3.25
CA GLU A 114 8.15 17.29 -1.84
C GLU A 114 6.92 18.07 -1.37
N HIS A 115 6.20 17.51 -0.42
CA HIS A 115 5.02 18.13 0.18
C HIS A 115 5.05 17.92 1.69
N ASP A 116 5.29 18.99 2.44
CA ASP A 116 5.49 18.97 3.90
C ASP A 116 4.33 18.31 4.65
N GLU A 117 3.08 18.63 4.25
CA GLU A 117 1.90 18.03 4.87
C GLU A 117 1.86 16.50 4.66
N LEU A 118 2.22 16.04 3.45
CA LEU A 118 2.22 14.62 3.13
C LEU A 118 3.34 13.89 3.89
N GLU A 119 4.50 14.52 4.07
CA GLU A 119 5.57 13.97 4.93
C GLU A 119 5.13 13.88 6.39
N GLN A 120 4.48 14.93 6.90
CA GLN A 120 3.99 14.95 8.28
C GLN A 120 3.01 13.80 8.54
N VAL A 121 2.02 13.59 7.66
CA VAL A 121 1.04 12.51 7.88
C VAL A 121 1.62 11.11 7.68
N VAL A 122 2.67 10.97 6.87
CA VAL A 122 3.44 9.71 6.77
C VAL A 122 4.12 9.42 8.12
N GLU A 123 4.72 10.43 8.75
CA GLU A 123 5.33 10.28 10.07
C GLU A 123 4.28 9.96 11.16
N GLU A 124 3.12 10.64 11.13
CA GLU A 124 2.00 10.34 12.03
C GLU A 124 1.51 8.88 11.88
N ALA A 125 1.37 8.40 10.64
CA ALA A 125 0.97 7.02 10.36
C ALA A 125 2.01 6.01 10.87
N ARG A 126 3.31 6.32 10.72
CA ARG A 126 4.40 5.52 11.27
C ARG A 126 4.32 5.43 12.79
N TYR A 127 4.13 6.55 13.50
CA TYR A 127 3.93 6.56 14.95
C TYR A 127 2.69 5.76 15.37
N ALA A 128 1.64 5.74 14.55
CA ALA A 128 0.45 4.92 14.75
C ALA A 128 0.64 3.42 14.44
N ARG A 129 1.87 2.97 14.12
CA ARG A 129 2.19 1.60 13.70
C ARG A 129 1.38 1.14 12.49
N THR A 130 1.29 2.03 11.51
CA THR A 130 0.72 1.75 10.18
C THR A 130 1.84 1.72 9.17
N LEU A 131 2.01 0.60 8.48
CA LEU A 131 3.05 0.46 7.46
C LEU A 131 2.55 1.10 6.16
N ILE A 132 3.36 1.99 5.60
CA ILE A 132 3.09 2.62 4.31
C ILE A 132 4.00 1.99 3.26
N PHE A 133 3.41 1.60 2.14
CA PHE A 133 4.12 1.11 0.95
C PHE A 133 3.91 2.10 -0.19
N ALA A 134 5.00 2.63 -0.73
CA ALA A 134 4.98 3.61 -1.80
C ALA A 134 5.78 3.14 -3.03
N ALA A 135 5.27 3.43 -4.23
CA ALA A 135 5.93 3.09 -5.49
C ALA A 135 7.18 3.94 -5.73
N ALA A 136 8.30 3.31 -6.12
CA ALA A 136 9.56 4.01 -6.34
C ALA A 136 9.48 5.01 -7.51
N SER A 137 9.09 4.57 -8.71
CA SER A 137 8.82 5.34 -9.95
C SER A 137 8.89 4.35 -11.13
N ASN A 138 8.24 4.66 -12.25
CA ASN A 138 8.33 3.89 -13.49
C ASN A 138 9.18 4.56 -14.58
N HIS A 139 9.84 5.68 -14.29
CA HIS A 139 10.56 6.48 -15.30
C HIS A 139 12.05 6.12 -15.41
N GLY A 140 12.43 4.92 -14.95
CA GLY A 140 13.82 4.47 -14.95
C GLY A 140 14.76 5.48 -14.28
N ASN A 141 16.01 5.53 -14.75
CA ASN A 141 17.04 6.45 -14.23
C ASN A 141 16.90 7.91 -14.69
N ILE A 142 15.85 8.27 -15.44
CA ILE A 142 15.63 9.64 -15.91
C ILE A 142 15.12 10.50 -14.76
N GLU A 143 14.32 9.91 -13.87
CA GLU A 143 13.77 10.59 -12.72
C GLU A 143 14.29 10.02 -11.41
N ARG A 144 14.22 10.84 -10.37
CA ARG A 144 14.46 10.39 -9.00
C ARG A 144 13.30 9.51 -8.55
N ILE A 145 13.53 8.76 -7.47
CA ILE A 145 12.44 8.12 -6.71
C ILE A 145 11.36 9.18 -6.43
N ALA A 146 10.10 8.83 -6.63
CA ALA A 146 8.97 9.70 -6.42
C ALA A 146 8.76 9.98 -4.93
N PHE A 147 8.20 11.14 -4.62
CA PHE A 147 7.73 11.45 -3.27
C PHE A 147 6.30 10.90 -3.08
N PRO A 148 5.92 10.32 -1.93
CA PRO A 148 6.68 10.23 -0.68
C PRO A 148 7.63 9.03 -0.59
N ALA A 149 7.76 8.17 -1.61
CA ALA A 149 8.62 6.98 -1.55
C ALA A 149 10.07 7.30 -1.18
N ARG A 150 10.58 8.50 -1.51
CA ARG A 150 11.88 9.02 -1.07
C ARG A 150 12.11 9.03 0.44
N LEU A 151 11.05 9.13 1.25
CA LEU A 151 11.13 9.15 2.72
C LEU A 151 11.61 7.81 3.32
N TYR A 152 11.76 6.76 2.50
CA TYR A 152 12.34 5.49 2.94
C TYR A 152 13.80 5.61 3.40
N VAL A 153 14.54 6.63 2.94
CA VAL A 153 15.92 6.90 3.38
C VAL A 153 15.99 7.19 4.88
N ASP A 154 14.91 7.74 5.43
CA ASP A 154 14.75 8.07 6.85
C ASP A 154 13.90 7.02 7.59
N LEU A 155 13.72 5.83 7.00
CA LEU A 155 12.95 4.72 7.56
C LEU A 155 11.50 5.10 7.91
N LYS A 156 10.89 6.00 7.11
CA LYS A 156 9.49 6.42 7.34
C LYS A 156 8.46 5.49 6.72
N LEU A 157 8.82 4.85 5.60
CA LEU A 157 7.95 3.95 4.84
C LEU A 157 8.75 2.91 4.04
N PHE A 158 8.06 1.97 3.41
CA PHE A 158 8.64 1.05 2.45
C PHE A 158 8.56 1.63 1.03
N CYS A 159 9.72 1.93 0.44
CA CYS A 159 9.84 2.20 -0.99
C CYS A 159 9.94 0.87 -1.75
N MET A 160 9.06 0.68 -2.73
CA MET A 160 8.94 -0.56 -3.49
C MET A 160 9.41 -0.38 -4.93
N PHE A 161 10.45 -1.14 -5.26
CA PHE A 161 10.95 -1.34 -6.61
C PHE A 161 10.30 -2.58 -7.24
N SER A 162 10.35 -2.68 -8.56
CA SER A 162 9.80 -3.80 -9.34
C SER A 162 10.88 -4.80 -9.73
N THR A 163 10.51 -6.07 -9.80
CA THR A 163 11.26 -7.10 -10.51
C THR A 163 10.43 -7.73 -11.63
N SER A 164 11.14 -8.22 -12.65
CA SER A 164 10.60 -9.09 -13.68
C SER A 164 10.36 -10.52 -13.15
N PRO A 165 9.61 -11.36 -13.88
CA PRO A 165 9.41 -12.77 -13.53
C PRO A 165 10.72 -13.57 -13.35
N ASN A 166 11.81 -13.10 -13.97
CA ASN A 166 13.15 -13.70 -13.85
C ASN A 166 13.98 -13.09 -12.69
N VAL A 167 13.31 -12.41 -11.75
CA VAL A 167 13.93 -11.81 -10.55
C VAL A 167 15.00 -10.77 -10.91
N ARG A 168 14.76 -9.98 -11.97
CA ARG A 168 15.66 -8.89 -12.38
C ARG A 168 15.02 -7.53 -12.11
N ALA A 169 15.77 -6.62 -11.50
CA ALA A 169 15.40 -5.21 -11.37
C ALA A 169 16.02 -4.41 -12.53
N HIS A 170 15.22 -4.09 -13.54
CA HIS A 170 15.70 -3.41 -14.75
C HIS A 170 15.81 -1.89 -14.54
N PRO A 171 16.90 -1.23 -14.98
CA PRO A 171 17.10 0.22 -14.87
C PRO A 171 16.26 1.03 -15.87
N GLU A 172 15.71 0.37 -16.89
CA GLU A 172 14.70 0.94 -17.79
C GLU A 172 13.39 1.25 -17.06
N PHE A 173 13.16 0.54 -15.95
CA PHE A 173 11.92 0.56 -15.23
C PHE A 173 12.05 1.24 -13.86
N ASN A 174 13.03 0.78 -13.07
CA ASN A 174 13.28 1.27 -11.72
C ASN A 174 14.20 2.50 -11.73
N PRO A 175 13.95 3.50 -10.86
CA PRO A 175 14.91 4.56 -10.61
C PRO A 175 16.14 4.04 -9.88
N THR A 176 17.23 4.82 -9.94
CA THR A 176 18.45 4.52 -9.19
C THR A 176 18.15 4.57 -7.68
N VAL A 177 18.58 3.53 -6.95
CA VAL A 177 18.47 3.48 -5.49
C VAL A 177 19.24 4.63 -4.83
N ASN A 178 18.73 5.12 -3.70
CA ASN A 178 19.46 6.13 -2.93
C ASN A 178 20.59 5.47 -2.12
N PRO A 179 21.85 5.90 -2.26
CA PRO A 179 22.98 5.30 -1.56
C PRO A 179 22.94 5.50 -0.03
N ARG A 180 22.14 6.44 0.46
CA ARG A 180 21.92 6.65 1.90
C ARG A 180 20.90 5.69 2.50
N ALA A 181 20.12 4.99 1.67
CA ALA A 181 19.08 4.09 2.18
C ALA A 181 19.68 2.82 2.78
N THR A 182 19.23 2.45 3.97
CA THR A 182 19.65 1.21 4.65
C THR A 182 19.12 -0.03 3.93
N HIS A 183 17.90 0.03 3.39
CA HIS A 183 17.22 -1.11 2.78
C HIS A 183 16.54 -0.68 1.47
N ASN A 184 16.59 -1.54 0.45
CA ASN A 184 15.85 -1.39 -0.79
C ASN A 184 15.03 -2.66 -1.01
N PHE A 185 13.71 -2.53 -1.18
CA PHE A 185 12.81 -3.67 -1.34
C PHE A 185 12.30 -3.75 -2.76
N ALA A 186 12.38 -4.94 -3.36
CA ALA A 186 11.83 -5.20 -4.68
C ALA A 186 11.04 -6.51 -4.68
N ILE A 187 9.96 -6.54 -5.43
CA ILE A 187 9.14 -7.74 -5.65
C ILE A 187 8.56 -7.71 -7.06
N LEU A 188 8.00 -8.83 -7.52
CA LEU A 188 7.36 -8.93 -8.83
C LEU A 188 6.41 -7.74 -9.07
N GLY A 189 6.67 -6.99 -10.12
CA GLY A 189 5.86 -5.85 -10.54
C GLY A 189 5.69 -5.73 -12.05
N GLU A 190 6.30 -6.64 -12.82
CA GLU A 190 6.27 -6.65 -14.28
C GLU A 190 5.62 -7.92 -14.84
N GLU A 191 5.03 -7.80 -16.02
CA GLU A 191 4.41 -8.89 -16.79
C GLU A 191 3.28 -9.61 -16.03
N ILE A 192 2.56 -8.88 -15.15
CA ILE A 192 1.48 -9.45 -14.33
C ILE A 192 0.21 -9.57 -15.15
N GLN A 193 -0.39 -10.77 -15.13
CA GLN A 193 -1.69 -11.05 -15.76
C GLN A 193 -2.78 -11.24 -14.70
N LEU A 194 -3.92 -10.58 -14.88
CA LEU A 194 -5.06 -10.67 -13.95
C LEU A 194 -6.34 -11.11 -14.69
N PRO A 195 -6.85 -12.34 -14.42
CA PRO A 195 -8.11 -12.82 -15.01
C PRO A 195 -9.30 -11.90 -14.69
N PRO A 196 -10.22 -11.64 -15.65
CA PRO A 196 -10.35 -12.33 -16.93
C PRO A 196 -9.47 -11.75 -18.05
N ASN A 197 -8.93 -10.54 -17.90
CA ASN A 197 -8.10 -9.90 -18.92
C ASN A 197 -6.67 -10.47 -18.87
N MET A 198 -6.45 -11.57 -19.58
CA MET A 198 -5.15 -12.24 -19.69
C MET A 198 -4.27 -11.68 -20.81
N GLU A 199 -4.84 -10.90 -21.74
CA GLU A 199 -4.11 -10.30 -22.85
C GLU A 199 -3.28 -9.08 -22.40
N GLN A 200 -3.83 -8.29 -21.47
CA GLN A 200 -3.11 -7.15 -20.92
C GLN A 200 -2.13 -7.60 -19.83
N ARG A 201 -0.86 -7.27 -20.03
CA ARG A 201 0.18 -7.40 -19.02
C ARG A 201 0.38 -6.08 -18.29
N LEU A 202 0.41 -6.16 -16.97
CA LEU A 202 0.57 -5.03 -16.06
C LEU A 202 2.02 -4.98 -15.59
N SER A 203 2.68 -3.85 -15.82
CA SER A 203 4.06 -3.61 -15.42
C SER A 203 4.16 -2.25 -14.72
N GLY A 204 4.75 -2.22 -13.52
CA GLY A 204 4.66 -1.09 -12.59
C GLY A 204 5.34 -1.33 -11.26
N THR A 205 6.15 -0.38 -10.79
CA THR A 205 6.51 -0.32 -9.37
C THR A 205 5.25 -0.17 -8.53
N SER A 206 4.20 0.44 -9.10
CA SER A 206 2.84 0.43 -8.57
C SER A 206 2.33 -0.98 -8.24
N PHE A 207 2.46 -1.95 -9.15
CA PHE A 207 2.03 -3.33 -8.92
C PHE A 207 2.93 -4.06 -7.91
N ALA A 208 4.24 -3.78 -7.92
CA ALA A 208 5.14 -4.27 -6.88
C ALA A 208 4.75 -3.72 -5.50
N THR A 209 4.34 -2.45 -5.39
CA THR A 209 3.83 -1.85 -4.16
C THR A 209 2.56 -2.55 -3.67
N MET A 210 1.63 -2.84 -4.58
CA MET A 210 0.39 -3.55 -4.26
C MET A 210 0.67 -4.96 -3.72
N ILE A 211 1.54 -5.72 -4.38
CA ILE A 211 1.94 -7.07 -3.96
C ILE A 211 2.71 -7.02 -2.63
N GLY A 212 3.65 -6.09 -2.48
CA GLY A 212 4.44 -5.92 -1.28
C GLY A 212 3.59 -5.59 -0.06
N GLY A 213 2.66 -4.63 -0.19
CA GLY A 213 1.72 -4.28 0.88
C GLY A 213 0.78 -5.43 1.25
N ALA A 214 0.25 -6.15 0.27
CA ALA A 214 -0.60 -7.31 0.52
C ALA A 214 0.15 -8.49 1.17
N LEU A 215 1.40 -8.74 0.75
CA LEU A 215 2.26 -9.74 1.38
C LEU A 215 2.57 -9.38 2.84
N ALA A 216 2.91 -8.11 3.11
CA ALA A 216 3.11 -7.63 4.47
C ALA A 216 1.84 -7.80 5.32
N ALA A 217 0.66 -7.48 4.79
CA ALA A 217 -0.61 -7.72 5.46
C ALA A 217 -0.81 -9.21 5.79
N ARG A 218 -0.49 -10.11 4.86
CA ARG A 218 -0.60 -11.55 5.06
C ARG A 218 0.38 -12.07 6.12
N ILE A 219 1.60 -11.53 6.16
CA ILE A 219 2.59 -11.85 7.21
C ILE A 219 2.10 -11.37 8.58
N LEU A 220 1.58 -10.14 8.67
CA LEU A 220 0.96 -9.61 9.90
C LEU A 220 -0.25 -10.42 10.32
N ASP A 221 -1.02 -10.94 9.38
CA ASP A 221 -2.13 -11.82 9.70
C ASP A 221 -1.67 -13.16 10.25
N PHE A 222 -0.73 -13.81 9.55
CA PHE A 222 -0.11 -15.06 9.96
C PHE A 222 0.50 -14.98 11.35
N SER A 223 1.19 -13.87 11.67
CA SER A 223 1.84 -13.70 12.97
C SER A 223 0.86 -13.64 14.14
N ARG A 224 -0.41 -13.29 13.89
CA ARG A 224 -1.47 -13.21 14.90
C ARG A 224 -2.22 -14.52 15.10
N GLN A 225 -1.98 -15.53 14.25
CA GLN A 225 -2.62 -16.84 14.36
C GLN A 225 -2.21 -17.55 15.65
N LYS A 226 -3.18 -18.26 16.25
CA LYS A 226 -3.12 -18.72 17.63
C LYS A 226 -1.97 -19.71 17.90
N ASP A 227 -1.68 -20.53 16.91
CA ASP A 227 -0.62 -21.54 16.87
C ASP A 227 0.79 -20.96 16.60
N ILE A 228 0.86 -19.74 16.06
CA ILE A 228 2.12 -19.09 15.64
C ILE A 228 2.53 -17.94 16.57
N ARG A 229 1.57 -17.16 17.09
CA ARG A 229 1.83 -15.89 17.79
C ARG A 229 2.81 -15.99 18.96
N GLU A 230 2.81 -17.12 19.67
CA GLU A 230 3.69 -17.37 20.82
C GLU A 230 5.13 -17.75 20.40
N ARG A 231 5.32 -18.12 19.13
CA ARG A 231 6.63 -18.51 18.56
C ARG A 231 7.40 -17.34 17.97
N ILE A 232 6.71 -16.23 17.66
CA ILE A 232 7.33 -15.03 17.08
C ILE A 232 7.82 -14.12 18.20
N ARG A 233 9.15 -13.97 18.31
CA ARG A 233 9.76 -13.01 19.21
C ARG A 233 9.51 -11.59 18.71
N LYS A 234 9.30 -10.65 19.63
CA LYS A 234 9.14 -9.20 19.33
C LYS A 234 8.03 -8.93 18.28
N ILE A 235 6.88 -9.59 18.39
CA ILE A 235 5.75 -9.47 17.44
C ILE A 235 5.31 -8.02 17.20
N ASP A 236 5.40 -7.15 18.21
CA ASP A 236 5.02 -5.73 18.11
C ASP A 236 5.89 -4.95 17.10
N ARG A 237 7.11 -5.44 16.82
CA ARG A 237 8.04 -4.81 15.87
C ARG A 237 7.74 -5.10 14.41
N LEU A 238 6.83 -6.05 14.13
CA LEU A 238 6.42 -6.35 12.75
C LEU A 238 5.71 -5.17 12.08
N GLN A 239 5.29 -4.17 12.86
CA GLN A 239 4.61 -2.95 12.39
C GLN A 239 5.51 -1.70 12.48
N GLU A 240 6.83 -1.90 12.51
CA GLU A 240 7.83 -0.83 12.52
C GLU A 240 8.62 -0.81 11.20
N VAL A 241 8.94 0.38 10.71
CA VAL A 241 9.87 0.59 9.60
C VAL A 241 11.23 0.89 10.21
N GLY A 242 12.18 -0.04 10.09
CA GLY A 242 13.51 0.09 10.70
C GLY A 242 13.56 -0.42 12.14
N ALA A 243 13.60 -1.74 12.30
CA ALA A 243 13.78 -2.39 13.59
C ALA A 243 15.25 -2.80 13.78
N GLU A 244 16.01 -2.09 14.63
CA GLU A 244 17.30 -2.57 15.19
C GLU A 244 17.10 -3.67 16.25
#